data_AF-A0A6G9SNR3-F1
#
_entry.id   AF-A0A6G9SNR3-F1
#
_cell.length_a   1.000
_cell.length_b   1.000
_cell.length_c   1.000
_cell.angle_alpha   90.00
_cell.angle_beta   90.00
_cell.angle_gamma   90.00
#
_symmetry.space_group_name_H-M   'P 1'
#
loop_
_entity.id
_entity.type
_entity.pdbx_description
1 polymer ?
#
loop_
_entity_poly.entity_id
_entity_poly.type
_entity_poly.pdbx_seq_one_letter_code
_entity_poly.pdbx_strand_id
1 'polypeptide(L)'
;MPNDFKPSTKELFKLLGWHDRHHFRDENDEVYRVYEVCIELSNRAYKEYSEEIYKHGTWAADQNLVDALREALVDHSTDYAGHFLAYTLLKYGCRRPETLAQSHPWHRLMFRWYEEGHTATHILQMLQVAGIVEQWTAESIETINSWIQNPALILHDHISIIYELFGQRVVYASLRDIGFEPRHDELFRELAKSTNSPIYLNSISQFIEEEQRFKSLSGTTELSMRNPDGTTTQFSISDQRAEGIGVFSDQDSHWVVQYMLNGEMYQFRADCSGTWMDVEAVINHFNQLMDRLNRREQAFRFGMGYHENGEWGFFIVADRDRFPELARRLYIPLHLPS
;
A
#
# COMPACT_ATOMS: atom_id res chain seq x y z
N MET A 1 -16.04 -26.17 -17.83
CA MET A 1 -15.89 -27.07 -16.67
C MET A 1 -17.09 -26.85 -15.76
N PRO A 2 -17.51 -27.79 -14.90
CA PRO A 2 -18.53 -27.46 -13.89
C PRO A 2 -17.98 -26.31 -13.04
N ASN A 3 -18.77 -25.25 -12.87
CA ASN A 3 -18.47 -24.14 -11.96
C ASN A 3 -18.47 -24.70 -10.53
N ASP A 4 -17.29 -24.89 -9.97
CA ASP A 4 -17.10 -25.48 -8.64
C ASP A 4 -15.79 -24.96 -8.05
N PHE A 5 -15.65 -25.02 -6.72
CA PHE A 5 -14.43 -24.60 -6.03
C PHE A 5 -13.21 -25.36 -6.55
N LYS A 6 -12.05 -24.69 -6.52
CA LYS A 6 -10.76 -25.31 -6.81
C LYS A 6 -10.51 -26.47 -5.84
N PRO A 7 -9.76 -27.51 -6.27
CA PRO A 7 -9.47 -28.67 -5.41
C PRO A 7 -8.83 -28.29 -4.07
N SER A 8 -7.91 -27.33 -4.06
CA SER A 8 -7.25 -26.83 -2.85
C SER A 8 -8.24 -26.20 -1.86
N THR A 9 -9.15 -25.35 -2.34
CA THR A 9 -10.23 -24.76 -1.55
C THR A 9 -11.14 -25.82 -0.94
N LYS A 10 -11.50 -26.86 -1.70
CA LYS A 10 -12.33 -27.96 -1.20
C LYS A 10 -11.66 -28.72 -0.07
N GLU A 11 -10.37 -29.03 -0.19
CA GLU A 11 -9.64 -29.72 0.88
C GLU A 11 -9.53 -28.85 2.13
N LEU A 12 -9.27 -27.54 1.95
CA LEU A 12 -9.28 -26.56 3.05
C LEU A 12 -10.64 -26.54 3.78
N PHE A 13 -11.75 -26.48 3.04
CA PHE A 13 -13.09 -26.50 3.64
C PHE A 13 -13.40 -27.80 4.36
N LYS A 14 -12.97 -28.94 3.81
CA LYS A 14 -13.17 -30.24 4.44
C LYS A 14 -12.45 -30.31 5.79
N LEU A 15 -11.19 -29.88 5.87
CA LEU A 15 -10.42 -29.85 7.12
C LEU A 15 -11.05 -28.93 8.18
N LEU A 16 -11.78 -27.90 7.76
CA LEU A 16 -12.45 -26.96 8.65
C LEU A 16 -13.92 -27.30 8.95
N GLY A 17 -14.48 -28.34 8.32
CA GLY A 17 -15.89 -28.70 8.45
C GLY A 17 -16.85 -27.74 7.73
N TRP A 18 -16.37 -27.06 6.70
CA TRP A 18 -17.10 -26.10 5.86
C TRP A 18 -17.74 -26.72 4.62
N HIS A 19 -17.37 -27.97 4.30
CA HIS A 19 -17.72 -28.61 3.02
C HIS A 19 -19.22 -28.57 2.69
N ASP A 20 -20.10 -28.74 3.68
CA ASP A 20 -21.55 -28.74 3.50
C ASP A 20 -22.21 -27.35 3.68
N ARG A 21 -21.43 -26.32 4.05
CA ARG A 21 -21.96 -24.98 4.42
C ARG A 21 -21.96 -23.99 3.28
N HIS A 22 -21.18 -24.24 2.23
CA HIS A 22 -20.93 -23.29 1.16
C HIS A 22 -21.10 -23.95 -0.21
N HIS A 23 -21.63 -23.17 -1.16
CA HIS A 23 -21.79 -23.57 -2.54
C HIS A 23 -21.09 -22.54 -3.42
N PHE A 24 -20.33 -23.02 -4.41
CA PHE A 24 -19.65 -22.16 -5.37
C PHE A 24 -20.67 -21.32 -6.13
N ARG A 25 -20.46 -20.00 -6.15
CA ARG A 25 -21.25 -19.05 -6.96
C ARG A 25 -20.47 -18.60 -8.18
N ASP A 26 -19.28 -18.04 -7.92
CA ASP A 26 -18.32 -17.56 -8.90
C ASP A 26 -16.92 -17.48 -8.27
N GLU A 27 -15.93 -17.12 -9.08
CA GLU A 27 -14.52 -17.03 -8.66
C GLU A 27 -14.30 -15.98 -7.55
N ASN A 28 -15.06 -14.87 -7.54
CA ASN A 28 -14.91 -13.85 -6.50
C ASN A 28 -15.47 -14.34 -5.16
N ASP A 29 -16.59 -15.09 -5.16
CA ASP A 29 -17.10 -15.75 -3.96
C ASP A 29 -16.07 -16.74 -3.43
N GLU A 30 -15.42 -17.55 -4.28
CA GLU A 30 -14.34 -18.45 -3.84
C GLU A 30 -13.21 -17.71 -3.12
N VAL A 31 -12.67 -16.64 -3.72
CA VAL A 31 -11.62 -15.82 -3.09
C VAL A 31 -12.09 -15.30 -1.73
N TYR A 32 -13.32 -14.80 -1.64
CA TYR A 32 -13.89 -14.31 -0.39
C TYR A 32 -14.04 -15.42 0.67
N ARG A 33 -14.45 -16.63 0.29
CA ARG A 33 -14.53 -17.76 1.24
C ARG A 33 -13.17 -18.20 1.76
N VAL A 34 -12.14 -18.20 0.92
CA VAL A 34 -10.77 -18.51 1.34
C VAL A 34 -10.25 -17.45 2.34
N TYR A 35 -10.58 -16.18 2.11
CA TYR A 35 -10.34 -15.13 3.10
C TYR A 35 -11.08 -15.40 4.43
N GLU A 36 -12.37 -15.74 4.40
CA GLU A 36 -13.14 -16.03 5.62
C GLU A 36 -12.56 -17.22 6.40
N VAL A 37 -12.01 -18.23 5.71
CA VAL A 37 -11.28 -19.33 6.36
C VAL A 37 -10.09 -18.81 7.17
N CYS A 38 -9.27 -17.92 6.60
CA CYS A 38 -8.12 -17.36 7.30
C CYS A 38 -8.56 -16.56 8.55
N ILE A 39 -9.67 -15.83 8.45
CA ILE A 39 -10.27 -15.12 9.59
C ILE A 39 -10.75 -16.10 10.66
N GLU A 40 -11.39 -17.21 10.30
CA GLU A 40 -11.78 -18.22 11.28
C GLU A 40 -10.56 -18.82 11.99
N LEU A 41 -9.51 -19.17 11.25
CA LEU A 41 -8.27 -19.70 11.84
C LEU A 41 -7.65 -18.71 12.82
N SER A 42 -7.60 -17.43 12.46
CA SER A 42 -7.16 -16.35 13.35
C SER A 42 -8.05 -16.25 14.60
N ASN A 43 -9.37 -16.35 14.45
CA ASN A 43 -10.31 -16.33 15.57
C ASN A 43 -10.18 -17.55 16.50
N ARG A 44 -9.88 -18.73 15.95
CA ARG A 44 -9.58 -19.94 16.74
C ARG A 44 -8.31 -19.72 17.55
N ALA A 45 -7.23 -19.23 16.90
CA ALA A 45 -5.98 -18.88 17.58
C ALA A 45 -6.18 -17.83 18.68
N TYR A 46 -6.94 -16.77 18.41
CA TYR A 46 -7.26 -15.73 19.41
C TYR A 46 -7.95 -16.28 20.66
N LYS A 47 -8.77 -17.32 20.53
CA LYS A 47 -9.46 -17.96 21.66
C LYS A 47 -8.57 -18.93 22.45
N GLU A 48 -7.59 -19.52 21.78
CA GLU A 48 -6.72 -20.55 22.36
C GLU A 48 -5.48 -19.94 23.04
N TYR A 49 -4.94 -18.86 22.48
CA TYR A 49 -3.69 -18.25 22.92
C TYR A 49 -3.90 -16.98 23.76
N SER A 50 -2.91 -16.65 24.58
CA SER A 50 -2.83 -15.31 25.18
C SER A 50 -2.66 -14.26 24.08
N GLU A 51 -3.02 -13.00 24.39
CA GLU A 51 -2.85 -11.88 23.46
C GLU A 51 -1.41 -11.78 22.93
N GLU A 52 -0.43 -12.00 23.82
CA GLU A 52 1.00 -12.00 23.48
C GLU A 52 1.33 -13.06 22.42
N ILE A 53 0.92 -14.31 22.63
CA ILE A 53 1.21 -15.40 21.69
C ILE A 53 0.41 -15.22 20.39
N TYR A 54 -0.82 -14.73 20.48
CA TYR A 54 -1.63 -14.44 19.30
C TYR A 54 -0.96 -13.37 18.40
N LYS A 55 -0.60 -12.23 18.99
CA LYS A 55 -0.02 -11.08 18.27
C LYS A 55 1.42 -11.30 17.84
N HIS A 56 2.24 -11.93 18.68
CA HIS A 56 3.68 -11.94 18.53
C HIS A 56 4.29 -13.35 18.41
N GLY A 57 3.52 -14.39 18.76
CA GLY A 57 3.96 -15.78 18.72
C GLY A 57 3.72 -16.48 17.38
N THR A 58 4.18 -17.74 17.34
CA THR A 58 3.82 -18.75 16.34
C THR A 58 2.66 -19.59 16.87
N TRP A 59 1.65 -19.84 16.04
CA TRP A 59 0.50 -20.67 16.37
C TRP A 59 0.80 -22.13 16.03
N ALA A 60 0.25 -23.07 16.79
CA ALA A 60 0.29 -24.48 16.44
C ALA A 60 -0.78 -24.81 15.40
N ALA A 61 -0.45 -25.68 14.44
CA ALA A 61 -1.38 -26.25 13.48
C ALA A 61 -1.00 -27.70 13.13
N ASP A 62 -2.00 -28.49 12.74
CA ASP A 62 -1.76 -29.79 12.10
C ASP A 62 -1.08 -29.59 10.74
N GLN A 63 -0.15 -30.49 10.41
CA GLN A 63 0.60 -30.45 9.16
C GLN A 63 -0.34 -30.56 7.94
N ASN A 64 -1.44 -31.31 8.05
CA ASN A 64 -2.44 -31.41 6.98
C ASN A 64 -3.07 -30.04 6.66
N LEU A 65 -3.34 -29.23 7.69
CA LEU A 65 -3.87 -27.88 7.52
C LEU A 65 -2.82 -26.96 6.89
N VAL A 66 -1.57 -27.04 7.35
CA VAL A 66 -0.47 -26.26 6.76
C VAL A 66 -0.28 -26.60 5.28
N ASP A 67 -0.33 -27.87 4.90
CA ASP A 67 -0.17 -28.27 3.50
C ASP A 67 -1.37 -27.85 2.64
N ALA A 68 -2.60 -27.98 3.13
CA ALA A 68 -3.79 -27.48 2.42
C ALA A 68 -3.76 -25.95 2.22
N LEU A 69 -3.34 -25.18 3.22
CA LEU A 69 -3.16 -23.73 3.10
C LEU A 69 -2.09 -23.37 2.06
N ARG A 70 -1.02 -24.17 1.95
CA ARG A 70 0.04 -23.96 0.95
C ARG A 70 -0.44 -24.24 -0.46
N GLU A 71 -1.23 -25.29 -0.66
CA GLU A 71 -1.84 -25.58 -1.96
C GLU A 71 -2.81 -24.46 -2.36
N ALA A 72 -3.65 -24.01 -1.43
CA ALA A 72 -4.55 -22.88 -1.67
C ALA A 72 -3.78 -21.60 -2.00
N LEU A 73 -2.63 -21.35 -1.37
CA LEU A 73 -1.81 -20.18 -1.66
C LEU A 73 -1.32 -20.14 -3.11
N VAL A 74 -0.96 -21.29 -3.69
CA VAL A 74 -0.54 -21.37 -5.09
C VAL A 74 -1.68 -20.94 -6.02
N ASP A 75 -2.87 -21.48 -5.76
CA ASP A 75 -4.08 -21.23 -6.55
C ASP A 75 -4.62 -19.80 -6.41
N HIS A 76 -4.29 -19.12 -5.31
CA HIS A 76 -4.76 -17.77 -4.95
C HIS A 76 -3.62 -16.72 -4.93
N SER A 77 -2.50 -17.02 -5.59
CA SER A 77 -1.28 -16.20 -5.59
C SER A 77 -1.40 -14.85 -6.30
N THR A 78 -2.51 -14.57 -6.99
CA THR A 78 -2.75 -13.33 -7.73
C THR A 78 -3.92 -12.51 -7.19
N ASP A 79 -4.60 -13.01 -6.15
CA ASP A 79 -5.75 -12.34 -5.55
C ASP A 79 -5.47 -11.96 -4.08
N TYR A 80 -6.42 -11.28 -3.45
CA TYR A 80 -6.23 -10.80 -2.08
C TYR A 80 -6.26 -11.92 -1.04
N ALA A 81 -6.87 -13.08 -1.32
CA ALA A 81 -6.87 -14.20 -0.38
C ALA A 81 -5.47 -14.79 -0.22
N GLY A 82 -4.64 -14.75 -1.27
CA GLY A 82 -3.22 -15.12 -1.21
C GLY A 82 -2.45 -14.41 -0.08
N HIS A 83 -2.73 -13.13 0.18
CA HIS A 83 -2.10 -12.39 1.28
C HIS A 83 -2.47 -12.94 2.65
N PHE A 84 -3.75 -13.23 2.89
CA PHE A 84 -4.24 -13.76 4.16
C PHE A 84 -3.78 -15.19 4.40
N LEU A 85 -3.71 -16.00 3.35
CA LEU A 85 -3.11 -17.33 3.39
C LEU A 85 -1.63 -17.24 3.77
N ALA A 86 -0.87 -16.32 3.14
CA ALA A 86 0.53 -16.10 3.47
C ALA A 86 0.74 -15.64 4.91
N TYR A 87 -0.06 -14.69 5.39
CA TYR A 87 -0.05 -14.24 6.78
C TYR A 87 -0.30 -15.41 7.75
N THR A 88 -1.33 -16.21 7.48
CA THR A 88 -1.70 -17.36 8.31
C THR A 88 -0.59 -18.42 8.33
N LEU A 89 -0.01 -18.73 7.16
CA LEU A 89 1.11 -19.65 7.05
C LEU A 89 2.36 -19.16 7.80
N LEU A 90 2.67 -17.86 7.75
CA LEU A 90 3.77 -17.28 8.53
C LEU A 90 3.51 -17.39 10.03
N LYS A 91 2.26 -17.19 10.47
CA LYS A 91 1.85 -17.42 11.86
C LYS A 91 1.98 -18.88 12.30
N TYR A 92 1.82 -19.83 11.39
CA TYR A 92 2.14 -21.25 11.64
C TYR A 92 3.63 -21.59 11.46
N GLY A 93 4.49 -20.61 11.22
CA GLY A 93 5.94 -20.81 11.09
C GLY A 93 6.40 -21.29 9.71
N CYS A 94 5.53 -21.30 8.70
CA CYS A 94 5.89 -21.64 7.33
C CYS A 94 6.57 -20.46 6.63
N ARG A 95 7.90 -20.56 6.43
CA ARG A 95 8.75 -19.49 5.86
C ARG A 95 9.24 -19.82 4.44
N ARG A 96 8.43 -20.54 3.66
CA ARG A 96 8.85 -20.94 2.31
C ARG A 96 8.86 -19.74 1.35
N PRO A 97 9.68 -19.77 0.29
CA PRO A 97 9.77 -18.67 -0.68
C PRO A 97 8.42 -18.26 -1.26
N GLU A 98 7.54 -19.22 -1.56
CA GLU A 98 6.19 -18.96 -2.08
C GLU A 98 5.31 -18.21 -1.06
N THR A 99 5.45 -18.51 0.23
CA THR A 99 4.73 -17.83 1.31
C THR A 99 5.22 -16.40 1.48
N LEU A 100 6.55 -16.22 1.54
CA LEU A 100 7.14 -14.89 1.64
C LEU A 100 6.82 -14.03 0.42
N ALA A 101 6.79 -14.61 -0.79
CA ALA A 101 6.45 -13.92 -2.03
C ALA A 101 5.02 -13.36 -2.07
N GLN A 102 4.12 -13.84 -1.21
CA GLN A 102 2.74 -13.39 -1.09
C GLN A 102 2.46 -12.58 0.19
N SER A 103 3.42 -12.54 1.12
CA SER A 103 3.30 -11.70 2.31
C SER A 103 3.44 -10.21 1.98
N HIS A 104 3.01 -9.36 2.90
CA HIS A 104 3.22 -7.92 2.83
C HIS A 104 4.71 -7.60 2.56
N PRO A 105 5.05 -6.63 1.68
CA PRO A 105 6.44 -6.33 1.32
C PRO A 105 7.31 -5.97 2.53
N TRP A 106 6.76 -5.22 3.48
CA TRP A 106 7.49 -4.83 4.71
C TRP A 106 7.72 -6.00 5.67
N HIS A 107 6.79 -6.96 5.76
CA HIS A 107 7.03 -8.19 6.52
C HIS A 107 8.11 -9.04 5.85
N ARG A 108 8.05 -9.16 4.52
CA ARG A 108 9.05 -9.90 3.73
C ARG A 108 10.46 -9.37 3.95
N LEU A 109 10.62 -8.05 4.02
CA LEU A 109 11.88 -7.40 4.34
C LEU A 109 12.47 -7.89 5.66
N MET A 110 11.66 -8.04 6.72
CA MET A 110 12.15 -8.54 8.02
C MET A 110 12.63 -9.99 7.93
N PHE A 111 11.91 -10.85 7.20
CA PHE A 111 12.37 -12.22 6.95
C PHE A 111 13.65 -12.27 6.12
N ARG A 112 13.78 -11.41 5.10
CA ARG A 112 15.01 -11.32 4.30
C ARG A 112 16.21 -10.92 5.15
N TRP A 113 16.06 -9.90 5.99
CA TRP A 113 17.13 -9.47 6.88
C TRP A 113 17.53 -10.54 7.87
N TYR A 114 16.57 -11.30 8.40
CA TYR A 114 16.85 -12.48 9.22
C TYR A 114 17.66 -13.55 8.45
N GLU A 115 17.20 -13.93 7.25
CA GLU A 115 17.85 -14.94 6.41
C GLU A 115 19.28 -14.56 6.01
N GLU A 116 19.53 -13.28 5.75
CA GLU A 116 20.84 -12.76 5.35
C GLU A 116 21.75 -12.46 6.56
N GLY A 117 21.27 -12.66 7.78
CA GLY A 117 22.04 -12.43 9.01
C GLY A 117 22.32 -10.95 9.27
N HIS A 118 21.47 -10.05 8.77
CA HIS A 118 21.56 -8.64 9.08
C HIS A 118 21.26 -8.37 10.58
N THR A 119 21.82 -7.28 11.09
CA THR A 119 21.53 -6.76 12.42
C THR A 119 20.96 -5.36 12.30
N ALA A 120 20.17 -4.93 13.29
CA ALA A 120 19.66 -3.56 13.30
C ALA A 120 20.80 -2.54 13.19
N THR A 121 21.88 -2.72 13.96
CA THR A 121 23.06 -1.84 13.90
C THR A 121 23.62 -1.71 12.48
N HIS A 122 23.75 -2.81 11.73
CA HIS A 122 24.27 -2.78 10.37
C HIS A 122 23.34 -2.02 9.42
N ILE A 123 22.04 -2.35 9.46
CA ILE A 123 21.00 -1.71 8.63
C ILE A 123 20.95 -0.20 8.88
N LEU A 124 20.87 0.18 10.16
CA LEU A 124 20.76 1.58 10.58
C LEU A 124 22.03 2.36 10.24
N GLN A 125 23.21 1.74 10.34
CA GLN A 125 24.46 2.35 9.87
C GLN A 125 24.43 2.61 8.37
N MET A 126 23.90 1.69 7.55
CA MET A 126 23.76 1.91 6.11
C MET A 126 22.80 3.07 5.79
N LEU A 127 21.68 3.17 6.51
CA LEU A 127 20.74 4.29 6.40
C LEU A 127 21.38 5.62 6.84
N GLN A 128 22.17 5.61 7.91
CA GLN A 128 22.89 6.79 8.40
C GLN A 128 23.94 7.29 7.40
N VAL A 129 24.76 6.39 6.86
CA VAL A 129 25.79 6.72 5.86
C VAL A 129 25.18 7.28 4.58
N ALA A 130 23.99 6.81 4.21
CA ALA A 130 23.22 7.36 3.09
C ALA A 130 22.56 8.72 3.39
N GLY A 131 22.60 9.19 4.65
CA GLY A 131 22.04 10.47 5.07
C GLY A 131 20.52 10.46 5.18
N ILE A 132 19.92 9.30 5.46
CA ILE A 132 18.46 9.13 5.55
C ILE A 132 17.95 9.60 6.91
N VAL A 133 18.52 9.06 7.98
CA VAL A 133 18.23 9.40 9.38
C VAL A 133 19.56 9.54 10.10
N GLU A 134 19.69 10.58 10.91
CA GLU A 134 20.96 10.91 11.58
C GLU A 134 21.23 10.00 12.79
N GLN A 135 20.18 9.64 13.53
CA GLN A 135 20.29 8.86 14.76
C GLN A 135 18.96 8.16 15.09
N TRP A 136 19.07 7.04 15.79
CA TRP A 136 17.95 6.30 16.38
C TRP A 136 18.12 6.26 17.89
N THR A 137 17.00 6.13 18.59
CA THR A 137 17.01 5.87 20.03
C THR A 137 17.49 4.43 20.29
N ALA A 138 18.00 4.16 21.49
CA ALA A 138 18.37 2.78 21.87
C ALA A 138 17.16 1.83 21.80
N GLU A 139 15.97 2.33 22.15
CA GLU A 139 14.71 1.59 22.09
C GLU A 139 14.36 1.19 20.64
N SER A 140 14.45 2.10 19.68
CA SER A 140 14.21 1.78 18.26
C SER A 140 15.18 0.72 17.74
N ILE A 141 16.47 0.82 18.12
CA ILE A 141 17.49 -0.17 17.72
C ILE A 141 17.14 -1.56 18.29
N GLU A 142 16.76 -1.62 19.57
CA GLU A 142 16.36 -2.87 20.23
C GLU A 142 15.10 -3.46 19.60
N THR A 143 14.09 -2.64 19.36
CA THR A 143 12.83 -3.01 18.72
C THR A 143 13.07 -3.59 17.33
N ILE A 144 13.79 -2.88 16.46
CA ILE A 144 14.12 -3.37 15.10
C ILE A 144 14.93 -4.66 15.20
N ASN A 145 15.89 -4.75 16.11
CA ASN A 145 16.70 -5.96 16.28
C ASN A 145 15.83 -7.15 16.71
N SER A 146 14.87 -6.94 17.60
CA SER A 146 13.92 -7.98 18.04
C SER A 146 13.10 -8.50 16.86
N TRP A 147 12.63 -7.61 15.97
CA TRP A 147 11.87 -7.99 14.77
C TRP A 147 12.72 -8.72 13.75
N ILE A 148 13.99 -8.33 13.57
CA ILE A 148 14.91 -9.09 12.71
C ILE A 148 15.14 -10.49 13.29
N GLN A 149 15.39 -10.63 14.60
CA GLN A 149 15.62 -11.94 15.22
C GLN A 149 14.36 -12.82 15.23
N ASN A 150 13.18 -12.21 15.30
CA ASN A 150 11.91 -12.90 15.22
C ASN A 150 10.88 -12.08 14.41
N PRO A 151 10.85 -12.24 13.06
CA PRO A 151 9.94 -11.47 12.20
C PRO A 151 8.45 -11.70 12.47
N ALA A 152 8.09 -12.78 13.16
CA ALA A 152 6.70 -13.06 13.54
C ALA A 152 6.13 -12.01 14.51
N LEU A 153 6.99 -11.30 15.25
CA LEU A 153 6.60 -10.26 16.22
C LEU A 153 5.86 -9.10 15.57
N ILE A 154 6.15 -8.80 14.29
CA ILE A 154 5.69 -7.57 13.61
C ILE A 154 4.71 -7.81 12.47
N LEU A 155 4.26 -9.07 12.28
CA LEU A 155 3.34 -9.44 11.19
C LEU A 155 1.99 -8.72 11.20
N HIS A 156 1.60 -8.15 12.33
CA HIS A 156 0.32 -7.45 12.48
C HIS A 156 0.42 -5.95 12.23
N ASP A 157 1.63 -5.40 12.09
CA ASP A 157 1.85 -3.95 12.01
C ASP A 157 3.08 -3.62 11.17
N HIS A 158 2.86 -3.49 9.86
CA HIS A 158 3.89 -3.06 8.93
C HIS A 158 4.18 -1.55 9.00
N ILE A 159 3.26 -0.74 9.53
CA ILE A 159 3.41 0.72 9.59
C ILE A 159 4.49 1.08 10.61
N SER A 160 4.51 0.38 11.74
CA SER A 160 5.55 0.53 12.75
C SER A 160 6.95 0.25 12.20
N ILE A 161 7.11 -0.66 11.23
CA ILE A 161 8.40 -0.88 10.56
C ILE A 161 8.90 0.40 9.88
N ILE A 162 8.02 1.10 9.16
CA ILE A 162 8.36 2.33 8.45
C ILE A 162 8.77 3.41 9.44
N TYR A 163 7.99 3.63 10.49
CA TYR A 163 8.29 4.67 11.48
C TYR A 163 9.52 4.37 12.33
N GLU A 164 9.78 3.12 12.70
CA GLU A 164 11.03 2.80 13.42
C GLU A 164 12.27 3.00 12.54
N LEU A 165 12.18 2.70 11.24
CA LEU A 165 13.30 2.87 10.32
C LEU A 165 13.56 4.33 9.96
N PHE A 166 12.52 5.12 9.73
CA PHE A 166 12.64 6.45 9.12
C PHE A 166 12.18 7.60 10.03
N GLY A 167 11.45 7.31 11.11
CA GLY A 167 11.04 8.27 12.13
C GLY A 167 10.31 9.49 11.55
N GLN A 168 10.73 10.67 11.99
CA GLN A 168 10.15 11.95 11.58
C GLN A 168 10.39 12.32 10.11
N ARG A 169 11.19 11.54 9.37
CA ARG A 169 11.42 11.73 7.93
C ARG A 169 10.30 11.19 7.06
N VAL A 170 9.42 10.39 7.64
CA VAL A 170 8.25 9.86 6.95
C VAL A 170 7.23 10.98 6.79
N VAL A 171 6.85 11.26 5.55
CA VAL A 171 5.66 12.04 5.25
C VAL A 171 4.51 11.07 5.04
N TYR A 172 3.42 11.27 5.76
CA TYR A 172 2.21 10.47 5.67
C TYR A 172 1.06 11.34 5.17
N ALA A 173 0.30 10.85 4.19
CA ALA A 173 -0.81 11.60 3.61
C ALA A 173 -1.99 10.70 3.24
N SER A 174 -3.20 11.24 3.38
CA SER A 174 -4.41 10.65 2.80
C SER A 174 -4.40 10.92 1.30
N LEU A 175 -4.39 9.85 0.52
CA LEU A 175 -4.44 9.89 -0.94
C LEU A 175 -5.88 9.87 -1.46
N ARG A 176 -6.83 9.55 -0.58
CA ARG A 176 -8.26 9.65 -0.84
C ARG A 176 -8.91 10.67 0.08
N ASP A 177 -9.76 11.52 -0.47
CA ASP A 177 -10.60 12.45 0.26
C ASP A 177 -12.07 12.24 -0.10
N ILE A 178 -12.86 11.82 0.89
CA ILE A 178 -14.31 11.53 0.77
C ILE A 178 -15.11 12.83 0.51
N GLY A 179 -14.53 13.99 0.84
CA GLY A 179 -15.07 15.33 0.56
C GLY A 179 -14.79 15.85 -0.85
N PHE A 180 -14.19 15.06 -1.76
CA PHE A 180 -13.83 15.46 -3.12
C PHE A 180 -12.87 16.66 -3.16
N GLU A 181 -11.93 16.79 -2.22
CA GLU A 181 -10.89 17.83 -2.29
C GLU A 181 -9.52 17.28 -1.87
N PRO A 182 -8.94 16.31 -2.61
CA PRO A 182 -7.62 15.78 -2.30
C PRO A 182 -6.59 16.91 -2.17
N ARG A 183 -5.89 16.96 -1.03
CA ARG A 183 -5.03 18.07 -0.62
C ARG A 183 -3.59 17.92 -1.13
N HIS A 184 -3.39 18.14 -2.43
CA HIS A 184 -2.08 18.07 -3.10
C HIS A 184 -1.10 19.10 -2.52
N ASP A 185 -1.61 20.28 -2.15
CA ASP A 185 -0.84 21.33 -1.50
C ASP A 185 -0.29 20.92 -0.13
N GLU A 186 -1.05 20.14 0.64
CA GLU A 186 -0.60 19.62 1.93
C GLU A 186 0.52 18.60 1.76
N LEU A 187 0.36 17.61 0.88
CA LEU A 187 1.44 16.65 0.60
C LEU A 187 2.70 17.37 0.11
N PHE A 188 2.57 18.29 -0.86
CA PHE A 188 3.72 19.04 -1.38
C PHE A 188 4.44 19.84 -0.29
N ARG A 189 3.67 20.49 0.61
CA ARG A 189 4.21 21.25 1.75
C ARG A 189 4.97 20.35 2.73
N GLU A 190 4.43 19.19 3.06
CA GLU A 190 5.08 18.25 3.99
C GLU A 190 6.35 17.64 3.38
N LEU A 191 6.35 17.32 2.08
CA LEU A 191 7.58 16.92 1.37
C LEU A 191 8.66 18.00 1.46
N ALA A 192 8.31 19.26 1.17
CA ALA A 192 9.24 20.41 1.28
C ALA A 192 9.85 20.57 2.67
N LYS A 193 9.05 20.39 3.73
CA LYS A 193 9.52 20.42 5.13
C LYS A 193 10.39 19.23 5.50
N SER A 194 10.14 18.05 4.92
CA SER A 194 10.81 16.79 5.28
C SER A 194 12.24 16.64 4.73
N THR A 195 12.69 17.59 3.91
CA THR A 195 14.05 17.59 3.36
C THR A 195 15.11 17.82 4.46
N ASN A 196 16.36 17.44 4.21
CA ASN A 196 17.50 17.63 5.14
C ASN A 196 17.67 19.09 5.57
N SER A 197 17.39 20.03 4.66
CA SER A 197 17.33 21.46 4.93
C SER A 197 15.93 21.97 4.54
N PRO A 198 14.98 22.03 5.50
CA PRO A 198 13.58 22.28 5.21
C PRO A 198 13.34 23.49 4.29
N ILE A 199 12.50 23.30 3.28
CA ILE A 199 12.07 24.37 2.38
C ILE A 199 10.79 24.97 2.95
N TYR A 200 10.87 26.21 3.40
CA TYR A 200 9.72 26.94 3.90
C TYR A 200 9.05 27.71 2.75
N LEU A 201 7.85 27.27 2.38
CA LEU A 201 6.99 27.96 1.43
C LEU A 201 6.31 29.14 2.14
N ASN A 202 6.50 30.37 1.64
CA ASN A 202 5.93 31.58 2.26
C ASN A 202 4.40 31.58 2.24
N SER A 203 3.83 31.00 1.18
CA SER A 203 2.42 30.69 1.05
C SER A 203 2.27 29.46 0.18
N ILE A 204 1.19 28.73 0.37
CA ILE A 204 0.76 27.66 -0.55
C ILE A 204 -0.75 27.49 -0.43
N SER A 205 -1.40 27.32 -1.58
CA SER A 205 -2.83 27.13 -1.70
C SER A 205 -3.17 26.25 -2.90
N GLN A 206 -4.27 25.53 -2.79
CA GLN A 206 -4.87 24.77 -3.88
C GLN A 206 -6.23 25.37 -4.24
N PHE A 207 -6.52 25.45 -5.54
CA PHE A 207 -7.82 25.82 -6.09
C PHE A 207 -8.07 25.08 -7.41
N ILE A 208 -9.27 25.17 -7.94
CA ILE A 208 -9.64 24.58 -9.23
C ILE A 208 -9.50 25.65 -10.31
N GLU A 209 -8.85 25.32 -11.42
CA GLU A 209 -8.58 26.28 -12.50
C GLU A 209 -9.87 26.88 -13.09
N GLU A 210 -10.92 26.06 -13.17
CA GLU A 210 -12.23 26.45 -13.68
C GLU A 210 -13.23 26.73 -12.55
N GLU A 211 -14.25 27.55 -12.83
CA GLU A 211 -15.32 27.87 -11.87
C GLU A 211 -16.11 26.63 -11.39
N GLN A 212 -16.13 25.55 -12.16
CA GLN A 212 -16.83 24.31 -11.81
C GLN A 212 -15.94 23.08 -12.03
N ARG A 213 -15.67 22.36 -10.94
CA ARG A 213 -14.96 21.06 -10.96
C ARG A 213 -15.68 20.01 -11.79
N PHE A 214 -16.99 19.90 -11.55
CA PHE A 214 -17.83 18.82 -12.02
C PHE A 214 -18.79 19.36 -13.06
N LYS A 215 -18.56 18.98 -14.32
CA LYS A 215 -19.39 19.35 -15.45
C LYS A 215 -20.51 18.30 -15.59
N SER A 216 -21.75 18.76 -15.65
CA SER A 216 -22.89 17.86 -15.90
C SER A 216 -22.79 17.27 -17.30
N LEU A 217 -22.80 15.94 -17.40
CA LEU A 217 -22.86 15.24 -18.67
C LEU A 217 -24.33 15.11 -19.06
N SER A 218 -24.72 15.67 -20.21
CA SER A 218 -26.10 15.60 -20.70
C SER A 218 -26.19 15.05 -22.12
N GLY A 219 -27.21 14.21 -22.35
CA GLY A 219 -27.88 13.97 -23.63
C GLY A 219 -27.13 13.29 -24.77
N THR A 220 -25.79 13.24 -24.77
CA THR A 220 -25.00 12.71 -25.91
C THR A 220 -23.67 12.05 -25.53
N THR A 221 -23.27 12.08 -24.26
CA THR A 221 -22.00 11.49 -23.81
C THR A 221 -22.10 9.96 -23.76
N GLU A 222 -21.23 9.29 -24.50
CA GLU A 222 -21.01 7.85 -24.41
C GLU A 222 -20.07 7.55 -23.23
N LEU A 223 -20.57 6.84 -22.22
CA LEU A 223 -19.77 6.28 -21.16
C LEU A 223 -19.11 5.00 -21.65
N SER A 224 -17.80 4.94 -21.60
CA SER A 224 -17.03 3.74 -21.93
C SER A 224 -16.58 3.05 -20.65
N MET A 225 -17.10 1.86 -20.39
CA MET A 225 -16.68 1.01 -19.27
C MET A 225 -15.78 -0.11 -19.80
N ARG A 226 -14.53 -0.14 -19.36
CA ARG A 226 -13.63 -1.25 -19.69
C ARG A 226 -13.96 -2.44 -18.78
N ASN A 227 -14.37 -3.54 -19.38
CA ASN A 227 -14.66 -4.79 -18.70
C ASN A 227 -13.35 -5.46 -18.25
N PRO A 228 -13.41 -6.38 -17.26
CA PRO A 228 -12.24 -7.12 -16.78
C PRO A 228 -11.51 -7.94 -17.86
N ASP A 229 -12.23 -8.36 -18.91
CA ASP A 229 -11.66 -9.08 -20.07
C ASP A 229 -10.94 -8.16 -21.08
N GLY A 230 -10.85 -6.86 -20.78
CA GLY A 230 -10.22 -5.86 -21.61
C GLY A 230 -11.10 -5.29 -22.72
N THR A 231 -12.33 -5.80 -22.89
CA THR A 231 -13.32 -5.22 -23.80
C THR A 231 -13.88 -3.92 -23.25
N THR A 232 -14.45 -3.07 -24.10
CA THR A 232 -15.07 -1.81 -23.68
C THR A 232 -16.55 -1.84 -24.03
N THR A 233 -17.42 -1.68 -23.02
CA THR A 233 -18.86 -1.49 -23.21
C THR A 233 -19.17 0.00 -23.25
N GLN A 234 -19.85 0.45 -24.30
CA GLN A 234 -20.28 1.83 -24.42
C GLN A 234 -21.76 1.95 -24.04
N PHE A 235 -22.10 2.97 -23.24
CA PHE A 235 -23.46 3.28 -22.82
C PHE A 235 -23.77 4.74 -23.12
N SER A 236 -24.88 5.01 -23.78
CA SER A 236 -25.35 6.39 -23.94
C SER A 236 -26.14 6.81 -22.71
N ILE A 237 -25.78 7.95 -22.11
CA ILE A 237 -26.50 8.52 -20.95
C ILE A 237 -27.98 8.83 -21.29
N SER A 238 -28.33 8.91 -22.58
CA SER A 238 -29.70 9.12 -23.07
C SER A 238 -30.66 7.95 -22.83
N ASP A 239 -30.19 6.77 -22.43
CA ASP A 239 -31.06 5.63 -22.12
C ASP A 239 -31.76 5.83 -20.77
N GLN A 240 -33.01 6.25 -20.87
CA GLN A 240 -34.09 6.49 -19.88
C GLN A 240 -34.19 5.55 -18.66
N ARG A 241 -33.12 5.32 -17.90
CA ARG A 241 -33.13 4.58 -16.61
C ARG A 241 -32.53 5.36 -15.44
N ALA A 242 -32.14 6.61 -15.66
CA ALA A 242 -31.46 7.46 -14.68
C ALA A 242 -32.20 8.79 -14.41
N GLU A 243 -33.54 8.81 -14.43
CA GLU A 243 -34.29 9.96 -13.93
C GLU A 243 -33.90 10.22 -12.46
N GLY A 244 -33.28 11.37 -12.19
CA GLY A 244 -32.84 11.79 -10.85
C GLY A 244 -31.36 11.51 -10.52
N ILE A 245 -30.60 10.85 -11.41
CA ILE A 245 -29.16 10.63 -11.19
C ILE A 245 -28.38 11.56 -12.12
N GLY A 246 -27.79 12.62 -11.55
CA GLY A 246 -26.86 13.48 -12.30
C GLY A 246 -25.53 12.77 -12.51
N VAL A 247 -25.11 12.63 -13.77
CA VAL A 247 -23.75 12.19 -14.11
C VAL A 247 -22.89 13.41 -14.27
N PHE A 248 -21.77 13.44 -13.55
CA PHE A 248 -20.81 14.53 -13.60
C PHE A 248 -19.45 13.99 -14.00
N SER A 249 -18.71 14.80 -14.76
CA SER A 249 -17.33 14.52 -15.12
C SER A 249 -16.44 15.64 -14.60
N ASP A 250 -15.30 15.26 -14.04
CA ASP A 250 -14.16 16.14 -13.81
C ASP A 250 -13.05 15.94 -14.86
N GLN A 251 -13.37 15.23 -15.95
CA GLN A 251 -12.49 15.14 -17.13
C GLN A 251 -12.22 16.56 -17.65
N ASP A 252 -10.94 16.88 -17.81
CA ASP A 252 -10.39 18.20 -18.17
C ASP A 252 -10.35 19.25 -17.03
N SER A 253 -10.85 18.93 -15.83
CA SER A 253 -10.67 19.78 -14.65
C SER A 253 -9.32 19.52 -14.00
N HIS A 254 -8.64 20.58 -13.57
CA HIS A 254 -7.34 20.48 -12.92
C HIS A 254 -7.33 21.22 -11.59
N TRP A 255 -6.69 20.61 -10.61
CA TRP A 255 -6.24 21.31 -9.41
C TRP A 255 -5.01 22.13 -9.76
N VAL A 256 -4.98 23.38 -9.32
CA VAL A 256 -3.81 24.25 -9.38
C VAL A 256 -3.29 24.42 -7.96
N VAL A 257 -2.05 23.99 -7.75
CA VAL A 257 -1.32 24.25 -6.51
C VAL A 257 -0.35 25.39 -6.78
N GLN A 258 -0.54 26.49 -6.07
CA GLN A 258 0.27 27.70 -6.17
C GLN A 258 1.02 27.93 -4.86
N TYR A 259 2.30 28.25 -4.94
CA TYR A 259 3.13 28.55 -3.77
C TYR A 259 4.13 29.66 -4.03
N MET A 260 4.60 30.28 -2.95
CA MET A 260 5.63 31.31 -2.98
C MET A 260 6.91 30.80 -2.31
N LEU A 261 8.03 30.93 -3.02
CA LEU A 261 9.36 30.56 -2.53
C LEU A 261 10.32 31.70 -2.86
N ASN A 262 11.01 32.23 -1.85
CA ASN A 262 11.98 33.32 -2.00
C ASN A 262 11.43 34.56 -2.75
N GLY A 263 10.14 34.86 -2.58
CA GLY A 263 9.48 35.99 -3.24
C GLY A 263 9.04 35.74 -4.68
N GLU A 264 9.29 34.55 -5.23
CA GLU A 264 8.83 34.13 -6.54
C GLU A 264 7.63 33.20 -6.43
N MET A 265 6.68 33.36 -7.35
CA MET A 265 5.47 32.55 -7.43
C MET A 265 5.70 31.37 -8.38
N TYR A 266 5.34 30.18 -7.90
CA TYR A 266 5.38 28.94 -8.64
C TYR A 266 4.02 28.25 -8.61
N GLN A 267 3.75 27.43 -9.62
CA GLN A 267 2.54 26.62 -9.64
C GLN A 267 2.76 25.30 -10.38
N PHE A 268 1.90 24.33 -10.08
CA PHE A 268 1.73 23.12 -10.88
C PHE A 268 0.27 22.71 -10.96
N ARG A 269 -0.03 21.89 -11.96
CA ARG A 269 -1.35 21.29 -12.16
C ARG A 269 -1.33 19.83 -11.75
N ALA A 270 -2.45 19.37 -11.23
CA ALA A 270 -2.72 18.00 -10.87
C ALA A 270 -4.10 17.60 -11.40
N ASP A 271 -4.23 16.40 -11.95
CA ASP A 271 -5.47 15.96 -12.59
C ASP A 271 -6.58 15.73 -11.56
N CYS A 272 -7.82 16.08 -11.92
CA CYS A 272 -8.96 15.69 -11.12
C CYS A 272 -9.26 14.19 -11.32
N SER A 273 -9.15 13.42 -10.24
CA SER A 273 -9.49 11.98 -10.24
C SER A 273 -10.54 11.66 -9.17
N GLY A 274 -11.65 12.41 -9.16
CA GLY A 274 -12.73 12.26 -8.20
C GLY A 274 -12.27 12.48 -6.74
N THR A 275 -12.20 11.41 -5.96
CA THR A 275 -11.76 11.47 -4.55
C THR A 275 -10.27 11.20 -4.37
N TRP A 276 -9.54 10.87 -5.43
CA TRP A 276 -8.14 10.49 -5.38
C TRP A 276 -7.20 11.64 -5.72
N MET A 277 -6.09 11.71 -5.00
CA MET A 277 -4.98 12.60 -5.26
C MET A 277 -4.17 12.12 -6.46
N ASP A 278 -3.80 13.04 -7.35
CA ASP A 278 -2.75 12.84 -8.35
C ASP A 278 -1.38 12.99 -7.67
N VAL A 279 -0.94 11.88 -7.06
CA VAL A 279 0.33 11.80 -6.32
C VAL A 279 1.53 12.00 -7.23
N GLU A 280 1.44 11.53 -8.48
CA GLU A 280 2.53 11.64 -9.45
C GLU A 280 2.78 13.09 -9.83
N ALA A 281 1.74 13.91 -10.03
CA ALA A 281 1.92 15.34 -10.24
C ALA A 281 2.67 16.01 -9.07
N VAL A 282 2.34 15.66 -7.82
CA VAL A 282 3.01 16.21 -6.64
C VAL A 282 4.47 15.79 -6.56
N ILE A 283 4.77 14.49 -6.71
CA ILE A 283 6.15 13.98 -6.67
C ILE A 283 6.98 14.55 -7.81
N ASN A 284 6.45 14.56 -9.04
CA ASN A 284 7.15 15.06 -10.22
C ASN A 284 7.46 16.55 -10.07
N HIS A 285 6.50 17.36 -9.62
CA HIS A 285 6.76 18.78 -9.40
C HIS A 285 7.72 19.04 -8.27
N PHE A 286 7.65 18.26 -7.18
CA PHE A 286 8.61 18.33 -6.09
C PHE A 286 10.03 18.05 -6.59
N ASN A 287 10.23 16.97 -7.36
CA ASN A 287 11.53 16.61 -7.91
C ASN A 287 12.07 17.68 -8.86
N GLN A 288 11.20 18.28 -9.70
CA GLN A 288 11.58 19.42 -10.55
C GLN A 288 11.98 20.66 -9.73
N LEU A 289 11.30 20.94 -8.62
CA LEU A 289 11.70 22.02 -7.71
C LEU A 289 13.10 21.75 -7.13
N MET A 290 13.38 20.52 -6.71
CA MET A 290 14.68 20.15 -6.15
C MET A 290 15.80 20.29 -7.19
N ASP A 291 15.56 19.89 -8.44
CA ASP A 291 16.51 20.11 -9.54
C ASP A 291 16.76 21.61 -9.79
N ARG A 292 15.73 22.46 -9.76
CA ARG A 292 15.87 23.93 -9.88
C ARG A 292 16.68 24.54 -8.74
N LEU A 293 16.52 24.02 -7.53
CA LEU A 293 17.29 24.42 -6.35
C LEU A 293 18.69 23.79 -6.30
N ASN A 294 19.07 23.01 -7.32
CA ASN A 294 20.32 22.26 -7.39
C ASN A 294 20.52 21.34 -6.16
N ARG A 295 19.42 20.75 -5.68
CA ARG A 295 19.41 19.76 -4.59
C ARG A 295 19.26 18.37 -5.19
N ARG A 296 19.99 17.41 -4.61
CA ARG A 296 19.95 16.00 -5.05
C ARG A 296 18.80 15.21 -4.45
N GLU A 297 18.10 15.76 -3.47
CA GLU A 297 17.03 15.04 -2.80
C GLU A 297 15.79 14.97 -3.71
N GLN A 298 15.13 13.83 -3.70
CA GLN A 298 13.88 13.56 -4.42
C GLN A 298 12.88 12.89 -3.48
N ALA A 299 11.60 13.05 -3.78
CA ALA A 299 10.53 12.36 -3.09
C ALA A 299 10.39 10.94 -3.63
N PHE A 300 10.30 9.98 -2.72
CA PHE A 300 10.05 8.57 -2.99
C PHE A 300 8.80 8.13 -2.24
N ARG A 301 7.93 7.39 -2.92
CA ARG A 301 6.79 6.73 -2.28
C ARG A 301 7.19 5.31 -1.89
N PHE A 302 6.85 4.91 -0.68
CA PHE A 302 7.01 3.53 -0.24
C PHE A 302 5.97 2.62 -0.89
N GLY A 303 6.41 1.40 -1.24
CA GLY A 303 5.53 0.36 -1.76
C GLY A 303 4.74 -0.26 -0.62
N MET A 304 3.42 -0.31 -0.79
CA MET A 304 2.50 -0.97 0.12
C MET A 304 1.99 -2.28 -0.49
N GLY A 305 1.38 -3.15 0.31
CA GLY A 305 0.75 -4.37 -0.18
C GLY A 305 -0.38 -4.08 -1.17
N TYR A 306 -0.51 -4.92 -2.20
CA TYR A 306 -1.51 -4.76 -3.27
C TYR A 306 -2.98 -4.82 -2.79
N HIS A 307 -3.18 -5.30 -1.56
CA HIS A 307 -4.47 -5.47 -0.88
C HIS A 307 -4.84 -4.26 -0.01
N GLU A 308 -3.92 -3.32 0.19
CA GLU A 308 -4.28 -2.05 0.78
C GLU A 308 -5.06 -1.25 -0.26
N ASN A 309 -6.17 -0.66 0.17
CA ASN A 309 -7.04 0.14 -0.69
C ASN A 309 -6.35 1.40 -1.27
N GLY A 310 -5.08 1.66 -0.91
CA GLY A 310 -4.25 2.74 -1.42
C GLY A 310 -4.62 4.11 -0.84
N GLU A 311 -5.55 4.17 0.12
CA GLU A 311 -6.07 5.43 0.68
C GLU A 311 -5.01 6.23 1.42
N TRP A 312 -3.93 5.59 1.86
CA TRP A 312 -2.83 6.23 2.57
C TRP A 312 -1.51 6.02 1.84
N GLY A 313 -0.67 7.04 1.88
CA GLY A 313 0.66 7.05 1.29
C GLY A 313 1.72 7.40 2.31
N PHE A 314 2.85 6.69 2.23
CA PHE A 314 4.05 6.97 3.01
C PHE A 314 5.16 7.37 2.05
N PHE A 315 5.84 8.45 2.36
CA PHE A 315 6.85 9.05 1.49
C PHE A 315 8.10 9.39 2.29
N ILE A 316 9.21 9.51 1.59
CA ILE A 316 10.47 10.01 2.13
C ILE A 316 11.16 10.89 1.10
N VAL A 317 11.83 11.94 1.58
CA VAL A 317 12.72 12.77 0.76
C VAL A 317 14.16 12.38 1.05
N ALA A 318 14.86 11.89 0.03
CA ALA A 318 16.20 11.33 0.14
C ALA A 318 17.04 11.58 -1.12
N ASP A 319 18.36 11.39 -1.04
CA ASP A 319 19.26 11.59 -2.20
C ASP A 319 18.91 10.64 -3.36
N ARG A 320 18.72 11.22 -4.56
CA ARG A 320 18.22 10.52 -5.75
C ARG A 320 19.10 9.38 -6.24
N ASP A 321 20.39 9.43 -5.99
CA ASP A 321 21.35 8.45 -6.50
C ASP A 321 21.68 7.40 -5.44
N ARG A 322 21.66 7.78 -4.15
CA ARG A 322 22.01 6.88 -3.04
C ARG A 322 20.83 6.06 -2.56
N PHE A 323 19.64 6.66 -2.43
CA PHE A 323 18.53 5.99 -1.77
C PHE A 323 17.94 4.83 -2.58
N PRO A 324 17.73 4.93 -3.91
CA PRO A 324 17.23 3.79 -4.68
C PRO A 324 18.18 2.58 -4.65
N GLU A 325 19.48 2.83 -4.72
CA GLU A 325 20.52 1.80 -4.61
C GLU A 325 20.46 1.12 -3.23
N LEU A 326 20.36 1.92 -2.16
CA LEU A 326 20.24 1.42 -0.80
C LEU A 326 18.94 0.64 -0.61
N ALA A 327 17.82 1.16 -1.09
CA ALA A 327 16.52 0.52 -1.00
C ALA A 327 16.52 -0.85 -1.67
N ARG A 328 17.17 -0.98 -2.84
CA ARG A 328 17.36 -2.27 -3.51
C ARG A 328 18.20 -3.23 -2.67
N ARG A 329 19.31 -2.76 -2.10
CA ARG A 329 20.21 -3.58 -1.27
C ARG A 329 19.56 -4.04 0.04
N LEU A 330 18.71 -3.20 0.61
CA LEU A 330 18.01 -3.48 1.86
C LEU A 330 16.59 -4.02 1.66
N TYR A 331 16.18 -4.28 0.42
CA TYR A 331 14.83 -4.71 0.04
C TYR A 331 13.71 -3.77 0.54
N ILE A 332 14.01 -2.48 0.76
CA ILE A 332 13.02 -1.48 1.15
C ILE A 332 12.04 -1.34 -0.02
N PRO A 333 10.74 -1.61 0.19
CA PRO A 333 9.77 -1.57 -0.89
C PRO A 333 9.52 -0.10 -1.27
N LEU A 334 9.88 0.24 -2.51
CA LEU A 334 9.51 1.51 -3.13
C LEU A 334 8.39 1.26 -4.13
N HIS A 335 7.46 2.21 -4.22
CA HIS A 335 6.48 2.21 -5.29
C HIS A 335 7.19 2.52 -6.59
N LEU A 336 7.09 1.61 -7.56
CA LEU A 336 7.59 1.85 -8.91
C LEU A 336 6.47 2.57 -9.68
N PRO A 337 6.75 3.70 -10.34
CA PRO A 337 5.76 4.33 -11.20
C PRO A 337 5.36 3.34 -12.30
N SER A 338 4.04 3.15 -12.47
CA SER A 338 3.44 2.21 -13.42
C SER A 338 3.46 2.70 -14.85
#